data_AF-A0A5D2EMH7-F1
#
_entry.id   AF-A0A5D2EMH7-F1
#
_cell.length_a   1.000
_cell.length_b   1.000
_cell.length_c   1.000
_cell.angle_alpha   90.00
_cell.angle_beta   90.00
_cell.angle_gamma   90.00
#
_symmetry.space_group_name_H-M   'P 1'
#
loop_
_entity.id
_entity.type
_entity.pdbx_description
1 polymer ?
#
loop_
_entity_poly.entity_id
_entity_poly.type
_entity_poly.pdbx_seq_one_letter_code
_entity_poly.pdbx_strand_id
1 'polypeptide(L)'
;MISPSFSSPLPLPLFCLLFIMLGIPVSLTTPDYEREYEHLFQNCRNGTFKCGNITAGFPFRGGDREKECGHRDLELQCDSDITTMEIHGVRYRVLEIRPDRQILGISSEEAFVRLHFQMMIGSQILGVTLFDDCPSHISPGLLFFACNKNDDYSNVSVAIANNSNIHPERCSDSANTSILQNSLERLRNSTLDWKGALKTGFEVQWGKNYSEECWKCNSSGGACGFNFYDDQAFYCYCPPGNSTGHAGKECQPSPPSPLPPVRF
;
A
#
# COMPACT_ATOMS: atom_id res chain seq x y z
N MET A 1 -39.40 14.60 -78.17
CA MET A 1 -40.26 15.35 -77.22
C MET A 1 -40.50 14.46 -76.01
N ILE A 2 -40.42 15.04 -74.81
CA ILE A 2 -41.11 14.60 -73.57
C ILE A 2 -40.59 13.30 -72.89
N SER A 3 -39.88 13.51 -71.78
CA SER A 3 -39.67 12.65 -70.60
C SER A 3 -40.95 12.55 -69.73
N PRO A 4 -40.96 12.06 -68.47
CA PRO A 4 -40.08 11.09 -67.80
C PRO A 4 -40.89 9.94 -67.12
N SER A 5 -40.19 8.92 -66.61
CA SER A 5 -40.76 7.93 -65.67
C SER A 5 -40.79 8.49 -64.24
N PHE A 6 -41.89 8.27 -63.51
CA PHE A 6 -42.08 8.81 -62.16
C PHE A 6 -41.19 8.13 -61.10
N SER A 7 -40.48 8.97 -60.32
CA SER A 7 -39.88 8.57 -59.04
C SER A 7 -40.87 8.88 -57.90
N SER A 8 -41.31 7.86 -57.16
CA SER A 8 -42.22 8.06 -56.03
C SER A 8 -41.49 8.69 -54.82
N PRO A 9 -42.04 9.74 -54.18
CA PRO A 9 -41.45 10.29 -52.97
C PRO A 9 -41.68 9.34 -51.77
N LEU A 10 -40.62 9.09 -51.00
CA LEU A 10 -40.72 8.40 -49.72
C LEU A 10 -41.57 9.23 -48.73
N PRO A 11 -42.37 8.60 -47.86
CA PRO A 11 -43.28 9.33 -46.98
C PRO A 11 -42.50 10.16 -45.94
N LEU A 12 -42.85 11.46 -45.84
CA LEU A 12 -42.22 12.44 -44.93
C LEU A 12 -41.97 11.96 -43.48
N PRO A 13 -42.85 11.21 -42.78
CA PRO A 13 -42.56 10.76 -41.42
C PRO A 13 -41.32 9.87 -41.30
N LEU A 14 -40.95 9.11 -42.34
CA LEU A 14 -39.70 8.33 -42.34
C LEU A 14 -38.46 9.23 -42.40
N PHE A 15 -38.56 10.34 -43.14
CA PHE A 15 -37.50 11.34 -43.24
C PHE A 15 -37.31 12.05 -41.89
N CYS A 16 -38.39 12.48 -41.24
CA CYS A 16 -38.31 13.10 -39.90
C CYS A 16 -37.68 12.18 -38.85
N LEU A 17 -37.97 10.88 -38.86
CA LEU A 17 -37.30 9.91 -37.96
C LEU A 17 -35.80 9.78 -38.25
N LEU A 18 -35.38 9.81 -39.52
CA LEU A 18 -33.98 9.89 -39.91
C LEU A 18 -33.31 11.15 -39.36
N PHE A 19 -33.94 12.33 -39.45
CA PHE A 19 -33.39 13.57 -38.89
C PHE A 19 -33.36 13.60 -37.35
N ILE A 20 -34.22 12.85 -36.65
CA ILE A 20 -34.12 12.70 -35.20
C ILE A 20 -32.90 11.83 -34.84
N MET A 21 -32.60 10.78 -35.62
CA MET A 21 -31.40 9.95 -35.42
C MET A 21 -30.10 10.63 -35.87
N LEU A 22 -30.16 11.57 -36.83
CA LEU A 22 -29.03 12.41 -37.27
C LEU A 22 -28.90 13.72 -36.46
N GLY A 23 -29.89 14.06 -35.63
CA GLY A 23 -30.03 15.35 -34.94
C GLY A 23 -29.75 15.31 -33.45
N ILE A 24 -29.56 14.13 -32.85
CA ILE A 24 -28.86 14.03 -31.57
C ILE A 24 -27.39 14.36 -31.87
N PRO A 25 -26.83 15.49 -31.40
CA PRO A 25 -25.39 15.62 -31.43
C PRO A 25 -24.85 14.43 -30.64
N VAL A 26 -23.91 13.68 -31.22
CA VAL A 26 -23.14 12.69 -30.46
C VAL A 26 -22.37 13.50 -29.42
N SER A 27 -23.00 13.70 -28.27
CA SER A 27 -22.44 14.42 -27.14
C SER A 27 -21.10 13.78 -26.85
N LEU A 28 -20.10 14.60 -26.53
CA LEU A 28 -18.74 14.15 -26.25
C LEU A 28 -18.72 13.34 -24.94
N THR A 29 -19.23 12.11 -24.99
CA THR A 29 -18.90 11.07 -24.05
C THR A 29 -17.47 10.69 -24.37
N THR A 30 -16.53 11.22 -23.59
CA THR A 30 -15.23 10.57 -23.44
C THR A 30 -15.49 9.10 -23.17
N PRO A 31 -14.82 8.16 -23.87
CA PRO A 31 -14.94 6.73 -23.61
C PRO A 31 -14.85 6.48 -22.11
N ASP A 32 -15.64 5.55 -21.57
CA ASP A 32 -15.66 5.30 -20.11
C ASP A 32 -14.24 5.12 -19.54
N TYR A 33 -13.38 4.48 -20.33
CA TYR A 33 -11.94 4.32 -20.12
C TYR A 33 -11.15 5.64 -19.95
N GLU A 34 -11.35 6.66 -20.80
CA GLU A 34 -10.66 7.95 -20.65
C GLU A 34 -11.07 8.69 -19.37
N ARG A 35 -12.35 8.53 -18.98
CA ARG A 35 -12.89 9.11 -17.74
C ARG A 35 -12.31 8.45 -16.49
N GLU A 36 -12.14 7.13 -16.53
CA GLU A 36 -11.51 6.35 -15.46
C GLU A 36 -10.02 6.71 -15.30
N TYR A 37 -9.30 6.90 -16.40
CA TYR A 37 -7.90 7.35 -16.37
C TYR A 37 -7.72 8.77 -15.82
N GLU A 38 -8.61 9.72 -16.17
CA GLU A 38 -8.59 11.06 -15.59
C GLU A 38 -8.93 11.04 -14.09
N HIS A 39 -9.87 10.20 -13.67
CA HIS A 39 -10.19 10.01 -12.25
C HIS A 39 -8.96 9.51 -11.46
N LEU A 40 -8.26 8.49 -11.99
CA LEU A 40 -7.04 7.96 -11.41
C LEU A 40 -5.90 8.99 -11.40
N PHE A 41 -5.74 9.79 -12.46
CA PHE A 41 -4.79 10.92 -12.46
C PHE A 41 -5.06 11.88 -11.29
N GLN A 42 -6.30 12.36 -11.14
CA GLN A 42 -6.65 13.31 -10.07
C GLN A 42 -6.48 12.71 -8.66
N ASN A 43 -6.90 11.46 -8.45
CA ASN A 43 -6.77 10.79 -7.15
C ASN A 43 -5.32 10.48 -6.79
N CYS A 44 -4.50 10.02 -7.73
CA CYS A 44 -3.09 9.75 -7.46
C CYS A 44 -2.27 11.05 -7.31
N ARG A 45 -2.70 12.15 -7.96
CA ARG A 45 -2.07 13.47 -7.85
C ARG A 45 -2.35 14.15 -6.50
N ASN A 46 -3.60 14.12 -6.05
CA ASN A 46 -4.08 14.94 -4.92
C ASN A 46 -4.28 14.14 -3.63
N GLY A 47 -4.56 12.83 -3.73
CA GLY A 47 -4.76 11.97 -2.58
C GLY A 47 -3.50 11.83 -1.74
N THR A 48 -3.68 11.63 -0.43
CA THR A 48 -2.65 11.23 0.53
C THR A 48 -3.32 10.40 1.61
N PHE A 49 -2.69 9.31 2.06
CA PHE A 49 -3.13 8.57 3.23
C PHE A 49 -2.85 9.44 4.46
N LYS A 50 -3.80 9.53 5.39
CA LYS A 50 -3.69 10.27 6.66
C LYS A 50 -4.38 9.48 7.76
N CYS A 51 -3.66 9.20 8.83
CA CYS A 51 -4.20 8.52 10.01
C CYS A 51 -3.32 8.84 11.23
N GLY A 52 -3.89 9.43 12.28
CA GLY A 52 -3.13 9.96 13.40
C GLY A 52 -1.97 10.87 12.94
N ASN A 53 -0.74 10.50 13.30
CA ASN A 53 0.47 11.26 12.93
C ASN A 53 1.17 10.76 11.64
N ILE A 54 0.61 9.77 10.94
CA ILE A 54 1.19 9.27 9.68
C ILE A 54 0.49 9.94 8.49
N THR A 55 1.29 10.49 7.58
CA THR A 55 0.85 10.91 6.25
C THR A 55 1.73 10.23 5.20
N ALA A 56 1.12 9.60 4.20
CA ALA A 56 1.83 8.87 3.16
C ALA A 56 1.30 9.20 1.75
N GLY A 57 2.21 9.36 0.79
CA GLY A 57 1.90 9.39 -0.62
C GLY A 57 2.37 8.11 -1.32
N PHE A 58 2.46 8.15 -2.65
CA PHE A 58 3.10 7.11 -3.44
C PHE A 58 4.52 6.80 -2.89
N PRO A 59 4.93 5.52 -2.75
CA PRO A 59 4.30 4.31 -3.28
C PRO A 59 3.27 3.65 -2.33
N PHE A 60 2.82 4.29 -1.25
CA PHE A 60 1.84 3.71 -0.32
C PHE A 60 0.39 3.88 -0.81
N ARG A 61 -0.46 2.90 -0.50
CA ARG A 61 -1.92 2.93 -0.73
C ARG A 61 -2.71 2.78 0.58
N GLY A 62 -4.03 2.94 0.50
CA GLY A 62 -4.96 2.77 1.62
C GLY A 62 -5.64 4.07 2.05
N GLY A 63 -6.58 3.96 3.00
CA GLY A 63 -7.52 5.03 3.31
C GLY A 63 -8.37 5.38 2.08
N ASP A 64 -8.63 6.67 1.87
CA ASP A 64 -9.38 7.17 0.71
C ASP A 64 -8.57 7.23 -0.60
N ARG A 65 -7.35 6.65 -0.66
CA ARG A 65 -6.56 6.55 -1.90
C ARG A 65 -7.06 5.38 -2.73
N GLU A 66 -7.29 5.61 -4.02
CA GLU A 66 -7.48 4.54 -5.01
C GLU A 66 -6.33 3.53 -4.96
N LYS A 67 -6.66 2.25 -5.14
CA LYS A 67 -5.72 1.12 -4.97
C LYS A 67 -4.54 1.16 -5.95
N GLU A 68 -4.73 1.76 -7.13
CA GLU A 68 -3.73 2.01 -8.17
C GLU A 68 -2.70 3.06 -7.75
N CYS A 69 -3.01 3.94 -6.79
CA CYS A 69 -2.11 5.02 -6.39
C CYS A 69 -0.98 4.56 -5.45
N GLY A 70 -0.84 3.26 -5.21
CA GLY A 70 0.27 2.69 -4.44
C GLY A 70 0.39 1.18 -4.61
N HIS A 71 1.51 0.64 -4.15
CA HIS A 71 1.88 -0.76 -4.32
C HIS A 71 1.07 -1.67 -3.39
N ARG A 72 0.75 -2.89 -3.84
CA ARG A 72 0.03 -3.89 -3.02
C ARG A 72 0.70 -4.13 -1.66
N ASP A 73 2.01 -4.37 -1.67
CA ASP A 73 2.76 -4.70 -0.45
C ASP A 73 3.02 -3.48 0.47
N LEU A 74 2.53 -2.29 0.10
CA LEU A 74 2.66 -1.03 0.84
C LEU A 74 1.28 -0.44 1.17
N GLU A 75 0.35 -1.31 1.54
CA GLU A 75 -1.00 -0.96 1.97
C GLU A 75 -1.05 -0.58 3.44
N LEU A 76 -1.53 0.64 3.71
CA LEU A 76 -1.73 1.19 5.05
C LEU A 76 -3.21 1.12 5.42
N GLN A 77 -3.47 0.69 6.65
CA GLN A 77 -4.80 0.66 7.26
C GLN A 77 -4.84 1.68 8.41
N CYS A 78 -6.04 2.19 8.69
CA CYS A 78 -6.28 3.09 9.83
C CYS A 78 -7.34 2.49 10.74
N ASP A 79 -7.03 2.37 12.03
CA ASP A 79 -7.99 2.04 13.08
C ASP A 79 -7.78 3.02 14.23
N SER A 80 -8.80 3.85 14.52
CA SER A 80 -8.81 4.71 15.72
C SER A 80 -7.54 5.56 15.90
N ASP A 81 -7.12 6.25 14.82
CA ASP A 81 -5.87 7.02 14.69
C ASP A 81 -4.54 6.22 14.75
N ILE A 82 -4.61 4.89 14.81
CA ILE A 82 -3.45 3.99 14.69
C ILE A 82 -3.29 3.55 13.24
N THR A 83 -2.16 3.92 12.62
CA THR A 83 -1.77 3.38 11.32
C THR A 83 -1.18 1.99 11.49
N THR A 84 -1.68 1.03 10.74
CA THR A 84 -1.16 -0.33 10.69
C THR A 84 -0.91 -0.78 9.25
N MET A 85 -0.16 -1.86 9.09
CA MET A 85 0.03 -2.55 7.82
C MET A 85 0.16 -4.05 8.06
N GLU A 86 0.03 -4.85 7.01
CA GLU A 86 0.29 -6.28 7.06
C GLU A 86 1.57 -6.63 6.29
N ILE A 87 2.45 -7.43 6.90
CA ILE A 87 3.65 -7.98 6.25
C ILE A 87 3.63 -9.50 6.48
N HIS A 88 3.45 -10.27 5.40
CA HIS A 88 3.33 -11.74 5.42
C HIS A 88 2.33 -12.30 6.45
N GLY A 89 1.12 -11.73 6.53
CA GLY A 89 0.08 -12.18 7.47
C GLY A 89 0.25 -11.68 8.91
N VAL A 90 1.22 -10.80 9.19
CA VAL A 90 1.44 -10.22 10.52
C VAL A 90 1.12 -8.72 10.49
N ARG A 91 0.25 -8.28 11.41
CA ARG A 91 -0.14 -6.88 11.58
C ARG A 91 0.90 -6.11 12.39
N TYR A 92 1.40 -5.02 11.81
CA TYR A 92 2.34 -4.10 12.45
C TYR A 92 1.74 -2.72 12.57
N ARG A 93 2.01 -2.05 13.69
CA ARG A 93 1.80 -0.60 13.82
C ARG A 93 2.94 0.15 13.14
N VAL A 94 2.59 1.08 12.26
CA VAL A 94 3.54 2.00 11.63
C VAL A 94 3.83 3.15 12.59
N LEU A 95 5.12 3.33 12.90
CA LEU A 95 5.64 4.38 13.78
C LEU A 95 6.07 5.61 12.98
N GLU A 96 6.70 5.41 11.82
CA GLU A 96 7.15 6.48 10.92
C GLU A 96 7.43 5.96 9.51
N ILE A 97 7.42 6.88 8.53
CA ILE A 97 7.77 6.61 7.13
C ILE A 97 8.82 7.63 6.70
N ARG A 98 9.94 7.15 6.13
CA ARG A 98 11.03 7.96 5.57
C ARG A 98 11.23 7.62 4.08
N PRO A 99 10.47 8.27 3.17
CA PRO A 99 10.51 7.97 1.73
C PRO A 99 11.88 8.17 1.09
N ASP A 100 12.67 9.12 1.57
CA ASP A 100 14.02 9.45 1.09
C ASP A 100 15.01 8.28 1.20
N ARG A 101 14.80 7.37 2.16
CA ARG A 101 15.67 6.21 2.43
C ARG A 101 15.00 4.88 2.20
N GLN A 102 13.72 4.89 1.81
CA GLN A 102 12.84 3.72 1.77
C GLN A 102 12.66 3.04 3.14
N ILE A 103 12.75 3.79 4.24
CA ILE A 103 12.70 3.25 5.60
C ILE A 103 11.30 3.37 6.19
N LEU A 104 10.85 2.29 6.81
CA LEU A 104 9.58 2.16 7.49
C LEU A 104 9.84 1.71 8.94
N GLY A 105 9.50 2.55 9.91
CA GLY A 105 9.58 2.19 11.32
C GLY A 105 8.30 1.46 11.72
N ILE A 106 8.41 0.22 12.20
CA ILE A 106 7.27 -0.62 12.57
C ILE A 106 7.43 -1.22 13.96
N SER A 107 6.32 -1.49 14.64
CA SER A 107 6.27 -2.22 15.91
C SER A 107 5.20 -3.31 15.88
N SER A 108 5.43 -4.41 16.59
CA SER A 108 4.48 -5.50 16.71
C SER A 108 3.40 -5.12 17.72
N GLU A 109 2.13 -5.15 17.33
CA GLU A 109 1.02 -5.02 18.29
C GLU A 109 0.72 -6.37 18.98
N GLU A 110 0.91 -7.46 18.25
CA GLU A 110 0.72 -8.82 18.75
C GLU A 110 2.06 -9.50 19.06
N ALA A 111 2.02 -10.45 20.00
CA ALA A 111 3.18 -11.23 20.40
C ALA A 111 3.55 -12.35 19.41
N PHE A 112 2.80 -12.51 18.31
CA PHE A 112 2.93 -13.64 17.35
C PHE A 112 3.65 -13.25 16.05
N VAL A 113 4.94 -13.57 15.96
CA VAL A 113 5.82 -13.35 14.81
C VAL A 113 6.93 -14.42 14.74
N ARG A 114 6.90 -15.25 13.69
CA ARG A 114 8.14 -15.86 13.16
C ARG A 114 8.64 -15.00 12.00
N LEU A 115 9.59 -14.10 12.25
CA LEU A 115 10.34 -13.50 11.15
C LEU A 115 11.36 -14.50 10.62
N HIS A 116 11.26 -14.83 9.33
CA HIS A 116 12.32 -15.49 8.59
C HIS A 116 12.80 -14.57 7.47
N PHE A 117 13.35 -13.42 7.86
CA PHE A 117 13.88 -12.42 6.95
C PHE A 117 15.40 -12.37 6.98
N GLN A 118 16.00 -12.72 5.84
CA GLN A 118 17.42 -12.57 5.56
C GLN A 118 17.61 -11.28 4.75
N MET A 119 18.32 -10.28 5.30
CA MET A 119 18.69 -9.00 4.65
C MET A 119 17.51 -8.05 4.33
N MET A 120 17.57 -6.71 4.38
CA MET A 120 18.56 -5.68 4.77
C MET A 120 17.78 -4.55 5.54
N ILE A 121 18.34 -3.63 6.34
CA ILE A 121 19.74 -3.30 6.74
C ILE A 121 19.69 -2.62 8.15
N GLY A 122 20.84 -2.37 8.79
CA GLY A 122 20.96 -1.42 9.92
C GLY A 122 20.59 -1.96 11.31
N SER A 123 19.43 -2.61 11.45
CA SER A 123 18.97 -3.16 12.73
C SER A 123 19.34 -4.64 12.90
N GLN A 124 20.08 -4.97 13.97
CA GLN A 124 20.23 -6.36 14.41
C GLN A 124 18.92 -6.80 15.08
N ILE A 125 18.00 -7.35 14.29
CA ILE A 125 16.73 -7.90 14.77
C ILE A 125 16.98 -9.34 15.24
N LEU A 126 16.48 -9.67 16.44
CA LEU A 126 16.53 -11.00 17.01
C LEU A 126 15.14 -11.60 17.13
N GLY A 127 15.00 -12.87 16.74
CA GLY A 127 13.89 -13.71 17.15
C GLY A 127 13.97 -14.04 18.64
N VAL A 128 12.86 -13.82 19.35
CA VAL A 128 12.66 -14.21 20.75
C VAL A 128 11.36 -14.99 20.90
N THR A 129 11.19 -15.71 22.00
CA THR A 129 9.93 -16.39 22.33
C THR A 129 9.46 -15.89 23.68
N LEU A 130 8.26 -15.33 23.73
CA LEU A 130 7.54 -14.96 24.94
C LEU A 130 6.71 -16.16 25.39
N PHE A 131 6.81 -16.52 26.66
CA PHE A 131 5.95 -17.50 27.31
C PHE A 131 5.14 -16.78 28.37
N ASP A 132 3.83 -16.95 28.41
CA ASP A 132 2.92 -16.28 29.34
C ASP A 132 2.46 -17.19 30.49
N ASP A 133 1.72 -16.64 31.45
CA ASP A 133 1.18 -17.37 32.62
C ASP A 133 2.23 -18.14 33.46
N CYS A 134 3.51 -17.86 33.28
CA CYS A 134 4.57 -18.68 33.86
C CYS A 134 4.58 -18.55 35.41
N PRO A 135 4.32 -19.63 36.17
CA PRO A 135 4.10 -19.54 37.63
C PRO A 135 5.38 -19.27 38.42
N SER A 136 6.55 -19.48 37.81
CA SER A 136 7.86 -19.22 38.39
C SER A 136 8.91 -19.04 37.29
N HIS A 137 10.10 -18.57 37.65
CA HIS A 137 11.28 -18.68 36.79
C HIS A 137 11.45 -20.15 36.32
N ILE A 138 11.37 -20.37 35.00
CA ILE A 138 11.42 -21.71 34.39
C ILE A 138 12.87 -22.22 34.36
N SER A 139 13.82 -21.34 34.06
CA SER A 139 15.25 -21.67 33.87
C SER A 139 16.13 -20.43 34.13
N PRO A 140 17.34 -20.58 34.71
CA PRO A 140 18.27 -19.46 34.92
C PRO A 140 18.71 -18.75 33.63
N GLY A 141 18.56 -19.38 32.46
CA GLY A 141 18.91 -18.81 31.16
C GLY A 141 17.81 -17.95 30.51
N LEU A 142 16.69 -17.73 31.20
CA LEU A 142 15.57 -16.91 30.70
C LEU A 142 15.44 -15.61 31.49
N LEU A 143 15.04 -14.54 30.78
CA LEU A 143 14.56 -13.34 31.45
C LEU A 143 13.13 -13.58 31.90
N PHE A 144 12.80 -13.23 33.15
CA PHE A 144 11.47 -13.41 33.73
C PHE A 144 10.98 -12.06 34.24
N PHE A 145 9.77 -11.68 33.83
CA PHE A 145 9.10 -10.45 34.20
C PHE A 145 7.84 -10.82 34.97
N ALA A 146 7.90 -10.66 36.30
CA ALA A 146 6.74 -10.81 37.16
C ALA A 146 5.76 -9.65 36.90
N CYS A 147 4.50 -9.97 36.60
CA CYS A 147 3.44 -8.98 36.57
C CYS A 147 2.87 -8.78 37.97
N ASN A 148 2.45 -7.54 38.27
CA ASN A 148 1.88 -7.22 39.57
C ASN A 148 0.36 -7.43 39.53
N LYS A 149 -0.29 -7.65 40.69
CA LYS A 149 -1.72 -8.03 40.77
C LYS A 149 -2.73 -6.98 40.23
N ASN A 150 -2.24 -5.85 39.73
CA ASN A 150 -3.03 -4.75 39.18
C ASN A 150 -2.87 -4.61 37.65
N ASP A 151 -2.06 -5.45 37.00
CA ASP A 151 -1.96 -5.54 35.54
C ASP A 151 -2.97 -6.57 35.00
N ASP A 152 -3.58 -6.30 33.83
CA ASP A 152 -4.39 -7.27 33.06
C ASP A 152 -3.54 -8.41 32.42
N TYR A 153 -2.31 -8.61 32.89
CA TYR A 153 -1.32 -9.46 32.25
C TYR A 153 -0.64 -10.39 33.26
N SER A 154 -0.35 -11.59 32.79
CA SER A 154 0.35 -12.60 33.57
C SER A 154 1.88 -12.51 33.43
N ASN A 155 2.60 -13.21 34.31
CA ASN A 155 4.06 -13.29 34.28
C ASN A 155 4.59 -13.76 32.92
N VAL A 156 5.59 -13.08 32.38
CA VAL A 156 6.18 -13.42 31.07
C VAL A 156 7.63 -13.86 31.20
N SER A 157 7.99 -14.96 30.55
CA SER A 157 9.38 -15.38 30.35
C SER A 157 9.82 -15.13 28.91
N VAL A 158 11.03 -14.61 28.71
CA VAL A 158 11.61 -14.33 27.38
C VAL A 158 12.79 -15.25 27.13
N ALA A 159 12.67 -16.09 26.09
CA ALA A 159 13.76 -16.85 25.50
C ALA A 159 14.28 -16.18 24.23
N ILE A 160 15.54 -16.45 23.89
CA ILE A 160 16.09 -16.13 22.56
C ILE A 160 15.84 -17.35 21.66
N ALA A 161 15.41 -17.15 20.42
CA ALA A 161 14.88 -18.20 19.54
C ALA A 161 15.85 -19.37 19.22
N ASN A 162 17.13 -19.24 19.59
CA ASN A 162 18.14 -20.29 19.45
C ASN A 162 18.12 -21.32 20.61
N ASN A 163 17.30 -21.13 21.66
CA ASN A 163 17.23 -22.01 22.82
C ASN A 163 16.04 -22.99 22.73
N SER A 164 16.05 -23.83 21.69
CA SER A 164 14.98 -24.78 21.34
C SER A 164 14.69 -25.87 22.38
N ASN A 165 15.52 -25.98 23.43
CA ASN A 165 15.42 -27.00 24.47
C ASN A 165 14.52 -26.59 25.65
N ILE A 166 13.87 -25.43 25.56
CA ILE A 166 12.98 -24.91 26.60
C ILE A 166 11.54 -25.22 26.19
N HIS A 167 11.03 -26.34 26.70
CA HIS A 167 9.60 -26.66 26.70
C HIS A 167 9.08 -26.41 28.12
N PRO A 168 8.49 -25.23 28.41
CA PRO A 168 7.99 -24.95 29.74
C PRO A 168 6.64 -25.63 29.93
N GLU A 169 6.64 -26.83 30.51
CA GLU A 169 5.45 -27.60 30.93
C GLU A 169 4.53 -26.88 31.94
N ARG A 170 4.71 -25.56 32.15
CA ARG A 170 4.06 -24.74 33.18
C ARG A 170 3.59 -23.37 32.71
N CYS A 171 3.90 -22.93 31.49
CA CYS A 171 3.37 -21.68 30.93
C CYS A 171 2.13 -22.01 30.07
N SER A 172 1.14 -21.12 29.98
CA SER A 172 -0.12 -21.42 29.30
C SER A 172 0.04 -21.47 27.78
N ASP A 173 0.74 -20.49 27.23
CA ASP A 173 0.97 -20.31 25.79
C ASP A 173 2.41 -19.84 25.51
N SER A 174 2.77 -19.76 24.23
CA SER A 174 4.03 -19.24 23.76
C SER A 174 3.91 -18.56 22.41
N ALA A 175 4.49 -17.37 22.29
CA ALA A 175 4.45 -16.58 21.09
C ALA A 175 5.89 -16.18 20.69
N ASN A 176 6.33 -16.59 19.50
CA ASN A 176 7.59 -16.10 18.94
C ASN A 176 7.40 -14.64 18.56
N THR A 177 8.40 -13.77 18.71
CA THR A 177 8.33 -12.39 18.23
C THR A 177 9.72 -11.87 17.85
N SER A 178 9.87 -10.59 17.51
CA SER A 178 11.13 -10.00 17.08
C SER A 178 11.38 -8.64 17.71
N ILE A 179 12.58 -8.45 18.23
CA ILE A 179 13.03 -7.21 18.90
C ILE A 179 14.43 -6.81 18.43
N LEU A 180 14.80 -5.55 18.61
CA LEU A 180 16.17 -5.10 18.41
C LEU A 180 17.13 -5.73 19.43
N GLN A 181 18.37 -6.03 19.02
CA GLN A 181 19.46 -6.44 19.90
C GLN A 181 19.65 -5.47 21.08
N ASN A 182 19.57 -4.16 20.83
CA ASN A 182 19.67 -3.15 21.89
C ASN A 182 18.50 -3.26 22.89
N SER A 183 17.29 -3.56 22.42
CA SER A 183 16.16 -3.85 23.30
C SER A 183 16.42 -5.10 24.16
N LEU A 184 17.07 -6.15 23.62
CA LEU A 184 17.48 -7.31 24.41
C LEU A 184 18.51 -6.98 25.49
N GLU A 185 19.53 -6.17 25.20
CA GLU A 185 20.49 -5.77 26.23
C GLU A 185 19.84 -4.86 27.30
N ARG A 186 18.88 -4.02 26.90
CA ARG A 186 18.09 -3.21 27.83
C ARG A 186 17.16 -4.05 28.72
N LEU A 187 16.58 -5.13 28.19
CA LEU A 187 15.81 -6.13 28.93
C LEU A 187 16.69 -6.86 29.96
N ARG A 188 17.89 -7.32 29.57
CA ARG A 188 18.86 -7.96 30.47
C ARG A 188 19.27 -7.07 31.64
N ASN A 189 19.42 -5.77 31.37
CA ASN A 189 19.78 -4.78 32.38
C ASN A 189 18.57 -4.24 33.18
N SER A 190 17.36 -4.78 32.99
CA SER A 190 16.12 -4.32 33.63
C SER A 190 15.79 -2.83 33.43
N THR A 191 16.30 -2.24 32.33
CA THR A 191 16.07 -0.83 31.94
C THR A 191 14.89 -0.65 30.96
N LEU A 192 14.29 -1.77 30.58
CA LEU A 192 13.15 -1.89 29.68
C LEU A 192 12.41 -3.18 30.05
N ASP A 193 11.08 -3.17 29.99
CA ASP A 193 10.26 -4.37 30.13
C ASP A 193 9.95 -4.99 28.76
N TRP A 194 9.42 -6.21 28.74
CA TRP A 194 9.13 -6.91 27.48
C TRP A 194 8.14 -6.14 26.60
N LYS A 195 7.16 -5.43 27.19
CA LYS A 195 6.21 -4.57 26.46
C LYS A 195 6.92 -3.39 25.80
N GLY A 196 7.81 -2.72 26.53
CA GLY A 196 8.63 -1.63 26.01
C GLY A 196 9.60 -2.08 24.91
N ALA A 197 10.12 -3.31 24.98
CA ALA A 197 10.95 -3.90 23.93
C ALA A 197 10.19 -4.11 22.62
N LEU A 198 8.94 -4.59 22.67
CA LEU A 198 8.06 -4.69 21.49
C LEU A 198 7.68 -3.30 20.94
N LYS A 199 7.25 -2.39 21.82
CA LYS A 199 6.85 -1.02 21.47
C LYS A 199 8.00 -0.15 20.93
N THR A 200 9.25 -0.52 21.18
CA THR A 200 10.42 0.14 20.57
C THR A 200 10.42 -0.04 19.05
N GLY A 201 9.87 -1.14 18.55
CA GLY A 201 9.83 -1.44 17.12
C GLY A 201 11.21 -1.67 16.49
N PHE A 202 11.26 -1.66 15.17
CA PHE A 202 12.45 -1.78 14.34
C PHE A 202 12.23 -1.14 12.97
N GLU A 203 13.34 -0.81 12.29
CA GLU A 203 13.32 -0.26 10.93
C GLU A 203 13.39 -1.40 9.89
N VAL A 204 12.54 -1.33 8.86
CA VAL A 204 12.63 -2.17 7.65
C VAL A 204 12.75 -1.30 6.40
N GLN A 205 13.34 -1.85 5.33
CA GLN A 205 13.45 -1.16 4.05
C GLN A 205 12.55 -1.82 3.00
N TRP A 206 11.73 -1.06 2.28
CA TRP A 206 10.91 -1.63 1.20
C TRP A 206 11.72 -1.82 -0.08
N GLY A 207 11.57 -2.99 -0.72
CA GLY A 207 12.56 -3.51 -1.66
C GLY A 207 12.76 -2.74 -2.97
N LYS A 208 11.71 -2.08 -3.50
CA LYS A 208 11.78 -1.38 -4.80
C LYS A 208 11.71 0.13 -4.63
N ASN A 209 12.73 0.82 -5.17
CA ASN A 209 12.74 2.26 -5.25
C ASN A 209 12.02 2.69 -6.53
N TYR A 210 11.02 3.58 -6.38
CA TYR A 210 10.26 4.16 -7.50
C TYR A 210 10.50 5.67 -7.61
N SER A 211 11.49 6.23 -6.90
CA SER A 211 11.68 7.68 -6.79
C SER A 211 12.09 8.31 -8.11
N GLU A 212 12.90 7.63 -8.93
CA GLU A 212 13.32 8.16 -10.24
C GLU A 212 12.16 8.14 -11.24
N GLU A 213 11.44 7.02 -11.32
CA GLU A 213 10.21 6.85 -12.12
C GLU A 213 9.17 7.92 -11.76
N CYS A 214 8.90 8.08 -10.46
CA CYS A 214 7.88 8.98 -9.98
C CYS A 214 8.30 10.45 -10.11
N TRP A 215 9.58 10.77 -9.91
CA TRP A 215 10.10 12.12 -10.17
C TRP A 215 9.96 12.50 -11.64
N LYS A 216 10.29 11.60 -12.57
CA LYS A 216 10.08 11.80 -14.01
C LYS A 216 8.61 12.05 -14.35
N CYS A 217 7.73 11.18 -13.85
CA CYS A 217 6.28 11.32 -14.05
C CYS A 217 5.75 12.67 -13.54
N ASN A 218 6.03 13.01 -12.29
CA ASN A 218 5.57 14.25 -11.66
C ASN A 218 6.14 15.50 -12.37
N SER A 219 7.38 15.44 -12.86
CA SER A 219 8.05 16.52 -13.61
C SER A 219 7.45 16.74 -14.99
N SER A 220 6.92 15.68 -15.63
CA SER A 220 6.13 15.76 -16.87
C SER A 220 4.66 16.19 -16.65
N GLY A 221 4.28 16.51 -15.41
CA GLY A 221 2.91 16.92 -15.03
C GLY A 221 1.97 15.77 -14.67
N GLY A 222 2.43 14.51 -14.72
CA GLY A 222 1.65 13.33 -14.38
C GLY A 222 1.53 13.05 -12.88
N ALA A 223 0.96 11.89 -12.55
CA ALA A 223 0.84 11.37 -11.20
C ALA A 223 1.25 9.89 -11.14
N CYS A 224 2.01 9.53 -10.10
CA CYS A 224 2.57 8.19 -9.95
C CYS A 224 1.52 7.19 -9.43
N GLY A 225 1.47 6.02 -10.06
CA GLY A 225 0.65 4.90 -9.60
C GLY A 225 1.14 3.58 -10.18
N PHE A 226 0.23 2.62 -10.27
CA PHE A 226 0.41 1.27 -10.78
C PHE A 226 -0.70 0.94 -11.77
N ASN A 227 -0.45 0.05 -12.71
CA ASN A 227 -1.42 -0.27 -13.75
C ASN A 227 -2.66 -0.95 -13.16
N PHE A 228 -3.85 -0.58 -13.66
CA PHE A 228 -5.14 -1.16 -13.23
C PHE A 228 -5.18 -2.70 -13.34
N TYR A 229 -4.50 -3.27 -14.34
CA TYR A 229 -4.42 -4.71 -14.58
C TYR A 229 -3.20 -5.40 -13.95
N ASP A 230 -2.21 -4.62 -13.50
CA ASP A 230 -0.95 -5.11 -12.91
C ASP A 230 -0.50 -4.14 -11.81
N ASP A 231 -0.85 -4.48 -10.56
CA ASP A 231 -0.59 -3.66 -9.36
C ASP A 231 0.90 -3.62 -8.92
N GLN A 232 1.80 -4.17 -9.74
CA GLN A 232 3.27 -4.11 -9.58
C GLN A 232 3.95 -3.32 -10.72
N ALA A 233 3.28 -3.16 -11.86
CA ALA A 233 3.77 -2.35 -12.98
C ALA A 233 3.58 -0.86 -12.71
N PHE A 234 4.68 -0.13 -12.53
CA PHE A 234 4.67 1.33 -12.39
C PHE A 234 3.93 1.97 -13.57
N TYR A 235 3.07 2.94 -13.27
CA TYR A 235 2.31 3.69 -14.26
C TYR A 235 2.36 5.19 -13.97
N CYS A 236 2.42 6.00 -15.03
CA CYS A 236 2.33 7.46 -14.94
C CYS A 236 0.96 7.90 -15.48
N TYR A 237 0.04 8.26 -14.59
CA TYR A 237 -1.24 8.82 -14.98
C TYR A 237 -1.04 10.25 -15.49
N CYS A 238 -1.67 10.60 -16.61
CA CYS A 238 -1.44 11.87 -17.31
C CYS A 238 -2.73 12.70 -17.40
N PRO A 239 -2.62 14.04 -17.43
CA PRO A 239 -3.76 14.93 -17.66
C PRO A 239 -4.32 14.76 -19.08
N PRO A 240 -5.55 15.26 -19.35
CA PRO A 240 -6.22 15.08 -20.64
C PRO A 240 -5.41 15.70 -21.78
N GLY A 241 -5.35 14.99 -22.92
CA GLY A 241 -4.55 15.42 -24.08
C GLY A 241 -3.07 15.02 -24.02
N ASN A 242 -2.60 14.45 -22.90
CA ASN A 242 -1.30 13.80 -22.80
C ASN A 242 -1.46 12.29 -22.67
N SER A 243 -0.52 11.55 -23.25
CA SER A 243 -0.43 10.09 -23.20
C SER A 243 0.86 9.65 -22.52
N THR A 244 0.85 8.48 -21.88
CA THR A 244 2.11 7.81 -21.53
C THR A 244 2.87 7.49 -22.80
N GLY A 245 4.17 7.83 -22.86
CA GLY A 245 5.03 7.35 -23.95
C GLY A 245 5.06 5.81 -24.04
N HIS A 246 5.64 5.26 -25.11
CA HIS A 246 5.62 3.81 -25.39
C HIS A 246 6.28 2.89 -24.32
N ALA A 247 6.92 3.47 -23.30
CA ALA A 247 7.38 2.83 -22.06
C ALA A 247 7.16 3.76 -20.84
N GLY A 248 6.03 4.48 -20.84
CA GLY A 248 5.88 5.82 -20.29
C GLY A 248 5.99 5.95 -18.77
N LYS A 249 7.20 6.25 -18.30
CA LYS A 249 7.45 6.88 -16.99
C LYS A 249 7.11 8.38 -16.99
N GLU A 250 6.73 8.95 -18.13
CA GLU A 250 6.55 10.37 -18.39
C GLU A 250 5.36 10.60 -19.34
N CYS A 251 4.66 11.71 -19.14
CA CYS A 251 3.59 12.19 -20.00
C CYS A 251 4.16 12.93 -21.21
N GLN A 252 3.62 12.61 -22.39
CA GLN A 252 3.96 13.24 -23.67
C GLN A 252 2.68 13.77 -24.32
N PRO A 253 2.74 14.85 -25.13
CA PRO A 253 1.57 15.31 -25.89
C PRO A 253 1.03 14.17 -26.77
N SER A 254 -0.28 13.92 -26.73
CA SER A 254 -0.89 12.90 -27.57
C SER A 254 -0.72 13.24 -29.05
N PRO A 255 -0.44 12.26 -29.93
CA PRO A 255 -0.44 12.49 -31.37
C PRO A 255 -1.79 13.05 -31.84
N PRO A 256 -1.83 13.95 -32.83
CA PRO A 256 -3.09 14.44 -33.36
C PRO A 256 -3.92 13.27 -33.90
N SER A 257 -5.20 13.22 -33.49
CA SER A 257 -6.14 12.19 -33.93
C SER A 257 -6.17 12.10 -35.45
N PRO A 258 -6.19 10.89 -36.06
CA PRO A 258 -6.38 10.76 -37.49
C PRO A 258 -7.67 11.46 -37.91
N LEU A 259 -7.56 12.41 -38.85
CA LEU A 259 -8.73 13.06 -39.43
C LEU A 259 -9.66 11.97 -40.01
N PRO A 260 -10.98 12.01 -39.73
CA PRO A 260 -11.91 11.05 -40.31
C PRO A 260 -11.80 11.10 -41.83
N PRO A 261 -11.86 9.95 -42.54
CA PRO A 261 -11.72 9.93 -43.98
C PRO A 261 -12.81 10.79 -44.62
N VAL A 262 -12.38 11.81 -45.36
CA VAL A 262 -13.27 12.69 -46.12
C VAL A 262 -13.99 11.81 -47.15
N ARG A 263 -15.27 11.52 -46.89
CA ARG A 263 -16.15 10.89 -47.88
C ARG A 263 -16.49 11.93 -48.93
N PHE A 264 -15.84 11.81 -50.09
CA PHE A 264 -16.26 12.43 -51.35
C PHE A 264 -17.44 11.66 -51.96
#